data_AF-A0A1B3WC54-F1
#
_entry.id   AF-A0A1B3WC54-F1
#
_cell.length_a   1.000
_cell.length_b   1.000
_cell.length_c   1.000
_cell.angle_alpha   90.00
_cell.angle_beta   90.00
_cell.angle_gamma   90.00
#
_symmetry.space_group_name_H-M   'P 1'
#
loop_
_entity.id
_entity.type
_entity.pdbx_description
1 polymer ?
#
loop_
_entity_poly.entity_id
_entity_poly.type
_entity_poly.pdbx_seq_one_letter_code
_entity_poly.pdbx_strand_id
1 'polypeptide(L)'
;MGHVSLATGEKALALGANSDASGAKSMAIGSTSIANGEDSISIGDNAQSKEFGVALGGKSNVNAYGVAVGPNAKANEKAGAVGSSAKALELNSVAIGNEASADATQAISIGDKAHSKSSGVAVGVSADAALDGIAIGASAKTEKAKGIALGQEPILRGKMQLQWVLIVRRNPKLLWR
;
A
#
# COMPACT_ATOMS: atom_id res chain seq x y z
N MET A 1 -18.16 -4.02 24.55
CA MET A 1 -17.84 -3.46 25.89
C MET A 1 -17.25 -2.08 25.69
N GLY A 2 -17.76 -1.07 26.39
CA GLY A 2 -17.40 0.34 26.18
C GLY A 2 -18.66 1.21 26.18
N HIS A 3 -18.52 2.48 26.53
CA HIS A 3 -19.64 3.43 26.47
C HIS A 3 -20.13 3.54 25.03
N VAL A 4 -21.40 3.19 24.78
CA VAL A 4 -22.04 3.23 23.44
C VAL A 4 -21.37 2.27 22.42
N SER A 5 -20.80 1.14 22.87
CA SER A 5 -20.32 0.10 21.94
C SER A 5 -21.50 -0.68 21.33
N LEU A 6 -21.55 -0.84 20.01
CA LEU A 6 -22.62 -1.52 19.26
C LEU A 6 -22.08 -2.76 18.54
N ALA A 7 -22.60 -3.94 18.86
CA ALA A 7 -22.35 -5.19 18.14
C ALA A 7 -23.70 -5.74 17.63
N THR A 8 -24.18 -5.20 16.51
CA THR A 8 -25.53 -5.50 15.98
C THR A 8 -25.50 -6.60 14.90
N GLY A 9 -24.34 -6.92 14.33
CA GLY A 9 -24.20 -8.01 13.38
C GLY A 9 -24.26 -9.39 14.05
N GLU A 10 -24.71 -10.41 13.30
CA GLU A 10 -24.68 -11.80 13.78
C GLU A 10 -23.23 -12.20 14.11
N LYS A 11 -22.98 -12.76 15.31
CA LYS A 11 -21.62 -13.15 15.76
C LYS A 11 -20.59 -12.00 15.76
N ALA A 12 -21.03 -10.74 15.85
CA ALA A 12 -20.15 -9.59 15.86
C ALA A 12 -19.47 -9.36 17.23
N LEU A 13 -18.32 -8.69 17.22
CA LEU A 13 -17.59 -8.26 18.41
C LEU A 13 -17.32 -6.75 18.36
N ALA A 14 -17.75 -6.01 19.38
CA ALA A 14 -17.45 -4.58 19.54
C ALA A 14 -16.82 -4.27 20.90
N LEU A 15 -15.61 -3.68 20.90
CA LEU A 15 -14.84 -3.34 22.10
C LEU A 15 -14.22 -1.94 21.96
N GLY A 16 -14.72 -0.96 22.72
CA GLY A 16 -14.27 0.43 22.68
C GLY A 16 -15.42 1.41 22.83
N ALA A 17 -15.12 2.65 23.21
CA ALA A 17 -16.15 3.69 23.26
C ALA A 17 -16.63 4.02 21.84
N ASN A 18 -17.94 4.01 21.60
CA ASN A 18 -18.54 4.23 20.28
C ASN A 18 -18.04 3.28 19.16
N SER A 19 -17.52 2.10 19.49
CA SER A 19 -17.16 1.09 18.48
C SER A 19 -18.43 0.50 17.84
N ASP A 20 -18.45 0.29 16.53
CA ASP A 20 -19.60 -0.24 15.77
C ASP A 20 -19.19 -1.47 14.95
N ALA A 21 -19.69 -2.64 15.34
CA ALA A 21 -19.58 -3.90 14.62
C ALA A 21 -20.97 -4.32 14.12
N SER A 22 -21.41 -3.73 13.01
CA SER A 22 -22.73 -3.95 12.40
C SER A 22 -22.75 -4.99 11.28
N GLY A 23 -21.59 -5.42 10.79
CA GLY A 23 -21.49 -6.51 9.82
C GLY A 23 -21.63 -7.90 10.46
N ALA A 24 -22.18 -8.88 9.72
CA ALA A 24 -22.18 -10.27 10.18
C ALA A 24 -20.73 -10.78 10.34
N LYS A 25 -20.44 -11.49 11.44
CA LYS A 25 -19.11 -11.99 11.82
C LYS A 25 -18.04 -10.89 11.90
N SER A 26 -18.43 -9.62 12.06
CA SER A 26 -17.52 -8.48 12.10
C SER A 26 -16.84 -8.27 13.45
N MET A 27 -15.71 -7.58 13.46
CA MET A 27 -14.95 -7.27 14.66
C MET A 27 -14.50 -5.80 14.65
N ALA A 28 -14.94 -5.02 15.64
CA ALA A 28 -14.52 -3.63 15.84
C ALA A 28 -13.87 -3.46 17.22
N ILE A 29 -12.58 -3.16 17.27
CA ILE A 29 -11.82 -2.97 18.50
C ILE A 29 -11.10 -1.61 18.48
N GLY A 30 -11.48 -0.69 19.35
CA GLY A 30 -10.93 0.66 19.42
C GLY A 30 -12.03 1.70 19.68
N SER A 31 -11.64 2.87 20.17
CA SER A 31 -12.58 4.00 20.21
C SER A 31 -12.99 4.34 18.78
N THR A 32 -14.29 4.51 18.54
CA THR A 32 -14.88 4.87 17.23
C THR A 32 -14.47 3.97 16.04
N SER A 33 -14.00 2.74 16.30
CA SER A 33 -13.70 1.75 15.25
C SER A 33 -15.00 1.23 14.62
N ILE A 34 -15.06 1.09 13.29
CA ILE A 34 -16.27 0.73 12.55
C ILE A 34 -16.00 -0.46 11.60
N ALA A 35 -16.59 -1.61 11.91
CA ALA A 35 -16.61 -2.81 11.08
C ALA A 35 -18.05 -3.10 10.61
N ASN A 36 -18.46 -2.48 9.50
CA ASN A 36 -19.84 -2.54 9.01
C ASN A 36 -20.06 -3.44 7.78
N GLY A 37 -19.03 -4.18 7.35
CA GLY A 37 -19.15 -5.21 6.33
C GLY A 37 -19.17 -6.63 6.91
N GLU A 38 -19.73 -7.59 6.19
CA GLU A 38 -19.60 -9.02 6.53
C GLU A 38 -18.12 -9.42 6.64
N ASP A 39 -17.78 -10.23 7.65
CA ASP A 39 -16.42 -10.73 7.92
C ASP A 39 -15.35 -9.62 8.01
N SER A 40 -15.77 -8.38 8.30
CA SER A 40 -14.86 -7.23 8.36
C SER A 40 -14.19 -7.10 9.73
N ILE A 41 -12.92 -6.67 9.74
CA ILE A 41 -12.11 -6.51 10.95
C ILE A 41 -11.54 -5.09 10.98
N SER A 42 -11.86 -4.34 12.03
CA SER A 42 -11.32 -3.01 12.31
C SER A 42 -10.71 -2.96 13.71
N ILE A 43 -9.39 -2.79 13.80
CA ILE A 43 -8.67 -2.73 15.08
C ILE A 43 -7.83 -1.44 15.12
N GLY A 44 -8.21 -0.48 15.96
CA GLY A 44 -7.56 0.81 16.14
C GLY A 44 -8.56 1.94 16.36
N ASP A 45 -8.12 3.05 16.96
CA ASP A 45 -8.93 4.26 17.09
C ASP A 45 -9.34 4.78 15.69
N ASN A 46 -10.64 4.96 15.44
CA ASN A 46 -11.16 5.35 14.12
C ASN A 46 -10.78 4.40 12.95
N ALA A 47 -10.43 3.14 13.21
CA ALA A 47 -10.22 2.16 12.13
C ALA A 47 -11.56 1.83 11.45
N GLN A 48 -11.56 1.69 10.12
CA GLN A 48 -12.77 1.41 9.33
C GLN A 48 -12.52 0.31 8.30
N SER A 49 -13.44 -0.66 8.24
CA SER A 49 -13.38 -1.78 7.29
C SER A 49 -14.75 -2.08 6.69
N LYS A 50 -14.76 -2.33 5.37
CA LYS A 50 -15.92 -2.84 4.61
C LYS A 50 -15.88 -4.37 4.48
N GLU A 51 -16.79 -4.92 3.69
CA GLU A 51 -17.00 -6.37 3.48
C GLU A 51 -15.69 -7.10 3.20
N PHE A 52 -15.39 -8.16 3.97
CA PHE A 52 -14.13 -8.92 3.92
C PHE A 52 -12.84 -8.09 4.09
N GLY A 53 -12.96 -6.85 4.57
CA GLY A 53 -11.84 -5.92 4.74
C GLY A 53 -11.16 -6.07 6.09
N VAL A 54 -9.83 -5.90 6.12
CA VAL A 54 -9.02 -5.96 7.35
C VAL A 54 -8.26 -4.66 7.54
N ALA A 55 -8.67 -3.85 8.52
CA ALA A 55 -8.09 -2.56 8.87
C ALA A 55 -7.44 -2.63 10.27
N LEU A 56 -6.11 -2.59 10.33
CA LEU A 56 -5.33 -2.70 11.56
C LEU A 56 -4.46 -1.45 11.76
N GLY A 57 -4.88 -0.53 12.62
CA GLY A 57 -4.17 0.70 12.95
C GLY A 57 -5.12 1.87 13.19
N GLY A 58 -4.68 2.86 13.97
CA GLY A 58 -5.48 4.07 14.16
C GLY A 58 -5.73 4.78 12.81
N LYS A 59 -6.99 5.11 12.52
CA LYS A 59 -7.44 5.76 11.27
C LYS A 59 -7.16 4.97 9.99
N SER A 60 -6.88 3.67 10.07
CA SER A 60 -6.80 2.83 8.87
C SER A 60 -8.17 2.72 8.20
N ASN A 61 -8.24 2.74 6.86
CA ASN A 61 -9.50 2.70 6.13
C ASN A 61 -9.41 1.72 4.95
N VAL A 62 -10.36 0.78 4.90
CA VAL A 62 -10.34 -0.36 3.99
C VAL A 62 -11.70 -0.55 3.31
N ASN A 63 -11.71 -0.54 1.98
CA ASN A 63 -12.86 -0.93 1.16
C ASN A 63 -12.96 -2.47 1.03
N ALA A 64 -13.95 -2.95 0.28
CA ALA A 64 -14.28 -4.37 0.23
C ALA A 64 -13.09 -5.23 -0.23
N TYR A 65 -12.87 -6.37 0.42
CA TYR A 65 -11.78 -7.31 0.13
C TYR A 65 -10.35 -6.73 0.26
N GLY A 66 -10.21 -5.54 0.85
CA GLY A 66 -8.91 -4.89 1.03
C GLY A 66 -8.22 -5.28 2.35
N VAL A 67 -6.94 -4.95 2.47
CA VAL A 67 -6.15 -5.10 3.70
C VAL A 67 -5.34 -3.84 3.92
N ALA A 68 -5.50 -3.17 5.07
CA ALA A 68 -4.63 -2.08 5.50
C ALA A 68 -4.06 -2.35 6.89
N VAL A 69 -2.73 -2.30 7.03
CA VAL A 69 -2.01 -2.53 8.29
C VAL A 69 -1.05 -1.38 8.55
N GLY A 70 -1.35 -0.54 9.52
CA GLY A 70 -0.58 0.64 9.91
C GLY A 70 -1.46 1.83 10.23
N PRO A 71 -1.00 2.77 11.07
CA PRO A 71 -1.74 4.00 11.33
C PRO A 71 -1.92 4.81 10.04
N ASN A 72 -3.13 5.29 9.77
CA ASN A 72 -3.52 6.00 8.56
C ASN A 72 -3.36 5.23 7.23
N ALA A 73 -3.12 3.91 7.27
CA ALA A 73 -3.03 3.10 6.06
C ALA A 73 -4.39 3.06 5.34
N LYS A 74 -4.39 3.14 4.00
CA LYS A 74 -5.59 3.14 3.17
C LYS A 74 -5.51 2.11 2.07
N ALA A 75 -6.50 1.23 2.00
CA ALA A 75 -6.64 0.23 0.94
C ALA A 75 -8.03 0.36 0.29
N ASN A 76 -8.06 0.53 -1.02
CA ASN A 76 -9.29 0.47 -1.80
C ASN A 76 -9.73 -1.00 -2.02
N GLU A 77 -10.70 -1.24 -2.90
CA GLU A 77 -11.25 -2.57 -3.17
C GLU A 77 -10.15 -3.53 -3.65
N LYS A 78 -10.07 -4.72 -3.03
CA LYS A 78 -9.08 -5.76 -3.34
C LYS A 78 -7.62 -5.27 -3.28
N ALA A 79 -7.36 -4.16 -2.58
CA ALA A 79 -6.04 -3.55 -2.48
C ALA A 79 -5.33 -3.94 -1.17
N GLY A 80 -4.01 -3.84 -1.14
CA GLY A 80 -3.20 -4.12 0.05
C GLY A 80 -2.30 -2.96 0.43
N ALA A 81 -2.43 -2.40 1.63
CA ALA A 81 -1.63 -1.29 2.15
C ALA A 81 -0.97 -1.65 3.49
N VAL A 82 0.35 -1.83 3.54
CA VAL A 82 1.07 -2.22 4.76
C VAL A 82 2.15 -1.20 5.08
N GLY A 83 2.00 -0.46 6.16
CA GLY A 83 2.91 0.60 6.60
C GLY A 83 2.16 1.82 7.14
N SER A 84 2.84 2.63 7.94
CA SER A 84 2.29 3.93 8.37
C SER A 84 2.01 4.80 7.15
N SER A 85 0.79 5.31 7.02
CA SER A 85 0.34 6.12 5.89
C SER A 85 0.52 5.49 4.50
N ALA A 86 0.64 4.16 4.40
CA ALA A 86 0.67 3.44 3.13
C ALA A 86 -0.68 3.60 2.40
N LYS A 87 -0.66 3.77 1.07
CA LYS A 87 -1.83 4.10 0.26
C LYS A 87 -1.90 3.22 -0.99
N ALA A 88 -2.78 2.23 -0.95
CA ALA A 88 -3.18 1.46 -2.12
C ALA A 88 -4.56 1.98 -2.57
N LEU A 89 -4.56 3.00 -3.43
CA LEU A 89 -5.71 3.89 -3.64
C LEU A 89 -6.73 3.38 -4.64
N GLU A 90 -6.41 2.36 -5.42
CA GLU A 90 -7.26 1.87 -6.52
C GLU A 90 -7.34 0.34 -6.56
N LEU A 91 -8.21 -0.18 -7.43
CA LEU A 91 -8.49 -1.61 -7.55
C LEU A 91 -7.21 -2.44 -7.76
N ASN A 92 -7.07 -3.51 -6.95
CA ASN A 92 -5.94 -4.45 -7.02
C ASN A 92 -4.55 -3.80 -6.85
N SER A 93 -4.47 -2.61 -6.25
CA SER A 93 -3.20 -1.94 -5.98
C SER A 93 -2.52 -2.48 -4.72
N VAL A 94 -1.19 -2.38 -4.65
CA VAL A 94 -0.39 -2.85 -3.51
C VAL A 94 0.60 -1.75 -3.10
N ALA A 95 0.55 -1.33 -1.84
CA ALA A 95 1.47 -0.36 -1.25
C ALA A 95 2.07 -0.90 0.05
N ILE A 96 3.36 -1.25 0.06
CA ILE A 96 4.04 -1.82 1.23
C ILE A 96 5.25 -0.95 1.59
N GLY A 97 5.21 -0.28 2.73
CA GLY A 97 6.23 0.65 3.21
C GLY A 97 5.61 1.87 3.86
N ASN A 98 6.37 2.57 4.71
CA ASN A 98 5.93 3.85 5.24
C ASN A 98 5.76 4.85 4.08
N GLU A 99 4.60 5.50 4.03
CA GLU A 99 4.23 6.46 2.96
C GLU A 99 4.30 5.91 1.51
N ALA A 100 4.34 4.58 1.32
CA ALA A 100 4.26 3.97 -0.01
C ALA A 100 2.90 4.31 -0.67
N SER A 101 2.88 4.63 -1.97
CA SER A 101 1.70 5.14 -2.67
C SER A 101 1.51 4.51 -4.06
N ALA A 102 0.59 3.55 -4.14
CA ALA A 102 0.11 2.96 -5.38
C ALA A 102 -1.21 3.64 -5.77
N ASP A 103 -1.12 4.66 -6.64
CA ASP A 103 -2.19 5.64 -6.87
C ASP A 103 -3.22 5.21 -7.93
N ALA A 104 -3.05 4.03 -8.50
CA ALA A 104 -3.78 3.61 -9.69
C ALA A 104 -4.00 2.10 -9.75
N THR A 105 -4.94 1.67 -10.58
CA THR A 105 -5.31 0.26 -10.75
C THR A 105 -4.09 -0.60 -11.05
N GLN A 106 -3.97 -1.74 -10.35
CA GLN A 106 -2.88 -2.71 -10.49
C GLN A 106 -1.47 -2.14 -10.25
N ALA A 107 -1.34 -0.96 -9.65
CA ALA A 107 -0.05 -0.37 -9.32
C ALA A 107 0.56 -1.08 -8.09
N ILE A 108 1.87 -1.30 -8.11
CA ILE A 108 2.62 -1.96 -7.04
C ILE A 108 3.74 -1.02 -6.58
N SER A 109 3.68 -0.59 -5.32
CA SER A 109 4.68 0.23 -4.64
C SER A 109 5.21 -0.48 -3.40
N ILE A 110 6.48 -0.85 -3.37
CA ILE A 110 7.11 -1.56 -2.24
C ILE A 110 8.38 -0.83 -1.82
N GLY A 111 8.37 -0.17 -0.67
CA GLY A 111 9.48 0.61 -0.10
C GLY A 111 8.98 1.87 0.59
N ASP A 112 9.78 2.42 1.52
CA ASP A 112 9.49 3.75 2.10
C ASP A 112 9.38 4.77 0.98
N LYS A 113 8.24 5.48 0.90
CA LYS A 113 7.93 6.49 -0.14
C LYS A 113 8.00 5.98 -1.58
N ALA A 114 7.93 4.67 -1.81
CA ALA A 114 7.79 4.14 -3.17
C ALA A 114 6.47 4.62 -3.79
N HIS A 115 6.49 4.99 -5.06
CA HIS A 115 5.34 5.52 -5.79
C HIS A 115 5.21 4.86 -7.16
N SER A 116 3.99 4.44 -7.51
CA SER A 116 3.68 3.81 -8.78
C SER A 116 2.36 4.30 -9.35
N LYS A 117 2.36 4.65 -10.64
CA LYS A 117 1.15 4.94 -11.43
C LYS A 117 0.52 3.65 -11.98
N SER A 118 -0.51 3.78 -12.82
CA SER A 118 -1.33 2.63 -13.29
C SER A 118 -0.46 1.53 -13.88
N SER A 119 -0.69 0.29 -13.43
CA SER A 119 0.08 -0.90 -13.81
C SER A 119 1.61 -0.77 -13.64
N GLY A 120 2.07 0.25 -12.90
CA GLY A 120 3.47 0.50 -12.64
C GLY A 120 3.96 -0.32 -11.46
N VAL A 121 5.24 -0.69 -11.48
CA VAL A 121 5.92 -1.46 -10.44
C VAL A 121 7.10 -0.66 -9.93
N ALA A 122 6.99 -0.12 -8.71
CA ALA A 122 8.06 0.56 -7.99
C ALA A 122 8.49 -0.27 -6.79
N VAL A 123 9.73 -0.75 -6.76
CA VAL A 123 10.27 -1.55 -5.67
C VAL A 123 11.61 -0.97 -5.21
N GLY A 124 11.63 -0.36 -4.03
CA GLY A 124 12.79 0.32 -3.46
C GLY A 124 12.38 1.60 -2.72
N VAL A 125 13.20 2.03 -1.76
CA VAL A 125 12.98 3.31 -1.07
C VAL A 125 12.98 4.44 -2.11
N SER A 126 11.93 5.26 -2.11
CA SER A 126 11.74 6.37 -3.05
C SER A 126 11.75 5.98 -4.54
N ALA A 127 11.48 4.72 -4.89
CA ALA A 127 11.32 4.33 -6.29
C ALA A 127 10.06 4.97 -6.89
N ASP A 128 10.11 5.40 -8.15
CA ASP A 128 9.06 6.16 -8.85
C ASP A 128 8.78 5.56 -10.23
N ALA A 129 7.67 4.82 -10.34
CA ALA A 129 7.24 4.18 -11.57
C ALA A 129 6.11 4.97 -12.28
N ALA A 130 6.36 5.40 -13.51
CA ALA A 130 5.33 5.95 -14.40
C ALA A 130 4.34 4.86 -14.87
N LEU A 131 3.36 5.25 -15.70
CA LEU A 131 2.36 4.37 -16.31
C LEU A 131 3.02 3.15 -16.98
N ASP A 132 2.60 1.94 -16.63
CA ASP A 132 3.18 0.68 -17.12
C ASP A 132 4.71 0.57 -16.92
N GLY A 133 5.31 1.39 -16.05
CA GLY A 133 6.75 1.45 -15.83
C GLY A 133 7.23 0.45 -14.78
N ILE A 134 8.48 0.02 -14.87
CA ILE A 134 9.14 -0.83 -13.88
C ILE A 134 10.35 -0.07 -13.34
N ALA A 135 10.32 0.31 -12.06
CA ALA A 135 11.42 0.96 -11.35
C ALA A 135 11.83 0.10 -10.14
N ILE A 136 12.97 -0.58 -10.22
CA ILE A 136 13.45 -1.49 -9.17
C ILE A 136 14.83 -1.05 -8.67
N GLY A 137 14.87 -0.65 -7.40
CA GLY A 137 16.01 -0.21 -6.62
C GLY A 137 15.77 1.15 -5.97
N ALA A 138 16.59 1.48 -4.96
CA ALA A 138 16.42 2.74 -4.22
C ALA A 138 16.55 3.94 -5.18
N SER A 139 15.58 4.85 -5.15
CA SER A 139 15.49 6.02 -6.03
C SER A 139 15.44 5.71 -7.54
N ALA A 140 15.12 4.47 -7.93
CA ALA A 140 14.89 4.13 -9.33
C ALA A 140 13.69 4.89 -9.89
N LYS A 141 13.80 5.44 -11.09
CA LYS A 141 12.77 6.29 -11.69
C LYS A 141 12.55 6.00 -13.16
N THR A 142 11.28 5.83 -13.53
CA THR A 142 10.84 5.83 -14.94
C THR A 142 10.06 7.12 -15.20
N GLU A 143 10.61 8.04 -16.00
CA GLU A 143 9.92 9.32 -16.29
C GLU A 143 8.83 9.17 -17.35
N LYS A 144 8.94 8.13 -18.19
CA LYS A 144 8.04 7.86 -19.31
C LYS A 144 7.30 6.54 -19.11
N ALA A 145 6.12 6.48 -19.72
CA ALA A 145 5.33 5.26 -19.73
C ALA A 145 6.10 4.09 -20.34
N LYS A 146 5.90 2.87 -19.80
CA LYS A 146 6.52 1.62 -20.27
C LYS A 146 8.06 1.61 -20.15
N GLY A 147 8.62 2.45 -19.30
CA GLY A 147 10.05 2.47 -19.00
C GLY A 147 10.46 1.33 -18.08
N ILE A 148 11.71 0.88 -18.17
CA ILE A 148 12.33 -0.03 -17.19
C ILE A 148 13.61 0.62 -16.64
N ALA A 149 13.68 0.83 -15.33
CA ALA A 149 14.83 1.35 -14.60
C ALA A 149 15.20 0.35 -13.50
N LEU A 150 16.42 -0.21 -13.55
CA LEU A 150 16.91 -1.23 -12.62
C LEU A 150 18.24 -0.80 -11.99
N GLY A 151 18.34 -0.83 -10.66
CA GLY A 151 19.53 -0.42 -9.89
C GLY A 151 19.25 0.67 -8.87
N GLN A 152 20.30 1.15 -8.20
CA GLN A 152 20.22 2.32 -7.30
C GLN A 152 20.35 3.62 -8.11
N GLU A 153 19.40 4.53 -7.92
CA GLU A 153 19.27 5.83 -8.62
C GLU A 153 19.20 5.80 -10.18
N PRO A 154 18.74 4.73 -10.86
CA PRO A 154 18.60 4.76 -12.32
C PRO A 154 17.46 5.69 -12.71
N ILE A 155 17.72 6.65 -13.59
CA ILE A 155 16.71 7.55 -14.16
C ILE A 155 16.54 7.24 -15.64
N LEU A 156 15.40 6.66 -16.03
CA LEU A 156 15.06 6.42 -17.43
C LEU A 156 14.24 7.58 -18.00
N ARG A 157 14.83 8.33 -18.94
CA ARG A 157 14.20 9.48 -19.62
C ARG A 157 13.60 9.16 -21.01
N GLY A 158 13.73 7.92 -21.49
CA GLY A 158 13.40 7.47 -22.86
C GLY A 158 12.49 6.24 -22.92
N LYS A 159 12.07 5.83 -24.13
CA LYS A 159 11.47 4.50 -24.36
C LYS A 159 12.58 3.45 -24.30
N MET A 160 12.25 2.24 -23.83
CA MET A 160 13.16 1.10 -23.71
C MET A 160 13.97 0.90 -24.99
N GLN A 161 15.27 1.22 -24.96
CA GLN A 161 16.22 0.69 -25.93
C GLN A 161 16.91 -0.48 -25.24
N LEU A 162 16.73 -1.67 -25.79
CA LEU A 162 17.49 -2.87 -25.43
C LEU A 162 18.96 -2.65 -25.78
N GLN A 163 19.69 -1.96 -24.91
CA GLN A 163 21.14 -2.07 -24.85
C GLN A 163 21.48 -2.60 -23.46
N TRP A 164 22.11 -3.77 -23.44
CA TRP A 164 22.65 -4.41 -22.26
C TRP A 164 23.34 -3.40 -21.35
N VAL A 165 22.80 -3.15 -20.16
CA VAL A 165 23.47 -2.38 -19.14
C VAL A 165 23.89 -3.34 -18.02
N LEU A 166 25.06 -3.95 -18.25
CA LEU A 166 25.87 -4.54 -17.18
C LEU A 166 26.52 -3.39 -16.40
N ILE A 167 25.90 -2.94 -15.30
CA ILE A 167 26.59 -2.07 -14.33
C ILE A 167 27.39 -2.96 -13.38
N VAL A 168 28.55 -3.41 -13.82
CA VAL A 168 29.62 -3.79 -12.89
C VAL A 168 30.38 -2.51 -12.59
N ARG A 169 30.32 -2.06 -11.32
CA ARG A 169 31.01 -0.87 -10.81
C ARG A 169 32.47 -0.85 -11.30
N ARG A 170 32.84 0.18 -12.08
CA ARG A 170 34.24 0.51 -12.37
C ARG A 170 34.93 0.85 -11.05
N ASN A 171 35.92 0.06 -10.67
CA ASN A 171 36.91 0.42 -9.66
C ASN A 171 38.01 1.24 -10.39
N PRO A 172 38.21 2.55 -10.14
CA PRO A 172 39.11 3.38 -10.96
C PRO A 172 40.62 3.18 -10.74
N LYS A 173 41.08 2.07 -10.15
CA LYS A 173 42.48 1.90 -9.70
C LYS A 173 43.36 0.98 -10.55
N LEU A 174 43.12 0.83 -11.84
CA LEU A 174 44.06 0.18 -12.75
C LEU A 174 44.29 1.06 -13.99
N LEU A 175 45.13 2.07 -13.79
CA LEU A 175 45.81 2.85 -14.84
C LEU A 175 47.16 2.18 -15.09
N TRP A 176 47.37 1.74 -16.34
CA TRP A 176 48.63 1.47 -17.06
C TRP A 176 49.77 0.72 -16.35
N ARG A 177 50.04 -0.49 -16.86
CA ARG A 177 51.36 -0.84 -17.41
C ARG A 177 51.22 -1.96 -18.43
#